data_AF-A0A7S2ENA6-F1
#
_entry.id   AF-A0A7S2ENA6-F1
#
_cell.length_a   1.000
_cell.length_b   1.000
_cell.length_c   1.000
_cell.angle_alpha   90.00
_cell.angle_beta   90.00
_cell.angle_gamma   90.00
#
_symmetry.space_group_name_H-M   'P 1'
#
loop_
_entity.id
_entity.type
_entity.pdbx_description
1 polymer ?
#
loop_
_entity_poly.entity_id
_entity_poly.type
_entity_poly.pdbx_seq_one_letter_code
_entity_poly.pdbx_strand_id
1 'polypeptide(L)'
;MYGFIDSMMGNIHVGYRYAKLALSFFERFDNREVHCSTITAFWVLVAPWHENSLGDTLEQIRHAFKVGMEIGDHENAMFAMMMDCTHSFYSGCPLAILLDQMNSTVENAASLGQDMPRYSLIPNQQTVLNLMGRSDDPIVLRGTAMNDDDFIGRVAPENVEFTLHVMYTARILLACIFCEYKTAVEIAEKSRKTVAKALPGSYMMTIHFFYDALATCALLRESGTNSRKHKKVIKATITKMKKWAANSPSNFKHKLLLLEAEYAVIKRKQSSACKAYEAAITAAHKSGMVQDEALSYERAALFQLELGDDAKALNYLTTAQQLYLVWGAEAKSSQLQKQLSVMVS
;
A
#
# COMPACT_ATOMS: atom_id res chain seq x y z
N MET A 1 -10.04 -16.15 15.56
CA MET A 1 -10.30 -16.87 14.29
C MET A 1 -11.68 -16.56 13.68
N TYR A 2 -12.80 -16.75 14.40
CA TYR A 2 -14.15 -16.44 13.87
C TYR A 2 -14.35 -14.98 13.43
N GLY A 3 -13.83 -14.00 14.17
CA GLY A 3 -13.95 -12.58 13.78
C GLY A 3 -13.20 -12.21 12.50
N PHE A 4 -12.09 -12.88 12.20
CA PHE A 4 -11.34 -12.71 10.94
C PHE A 4 -12.12 -13.32 9.77
N ILE A 5 -12.69 -14.52 9.96
CA ILE A 5 -13.50 -15.21 8.95
C ILE A 5 -14.76 -14.42 8.61
N ASP A 6 -15.46 -13.86 9.60
CA ASP A 6 -16.65 -13.03 9.35
C ASP A 6 -16.32 -11.69 8.68
N SER A 7 -15.19 -11.07 9.07
CA SER A 7 -14.70 -9.85 8.40
C SER A 7 -14.33 -10.13 6.94
N MET A 8 -13.70 -11.28 6.67
CA MET A 8 -13.42 -11.79 5.32
C MET A 8 -14.69 -12.11 4.52
N MET A 9 -15.74 -12.62 5.16
CA MET A 9 -17.04 -12.91 4.52
C MET A 9 -17.92 -11.66 4.32
N GLY A 10 -17.42 -10.47 4.66
CA GLY A 10 -18.08 -9.18 4.40
C GLY A 10 -18.92 -8.63 5.57
N ASN A 11 -18.92 -9.30 6.72
CA ASN A 11 -19.58 -8.83 7.95
C ASN A 11 -18.57 -8.15 8.89
N ILE A 12 -17.91 -7.10 8.39
CA ILE A 12 -16.81 -6.39 9.07
C ILE A 12 -17.18 -5.98 10.51
N HIS A 13 -18.38 -5.43 10.73
CA HIS A 13 -18.83 -5.01 12.07
C HIS A 13 -19.05 -6.17 13.06
N VAL A 14 -19.45 -7.35 12.57
CA VAL A 14 -19.64 -8.54 13.41
C VAL A 14 -18.26 -9.15 13.71
N GLY A 15 -17.41 -9.25 12.69
CA GLY A 15 -16.03 -9.70 12.83
C GLY A 15 -15.23 -8.86 13.82
N TYR A 16 -15.34 -7.52 13.73
CA TYR A 16 -14.73 -6.58 14.65
C TYR A 16 -15.19 -6.78 16.10
N ARG A 17 -16.50 -6.91 16.33
CA ARG A 17 -17.05 -7.11 17.69
C ARG A 17 -16.55 -8.40 18.34
N TYR A 18 -16.55 -9.51 17.61
CA TYR A 18 -16.02 -10.78 18.14
C TYR A 18 -14.52 -10.72 18.40
N ALA A 19 -13.76 -10.12 17.49
CA ALA A 19 -12.31 -10.02 17.65
C ALA A 19 -11.92 -9.08 18.80
N LYS A 20 -12.65 -7.97 18.98
CA LYS A 20 -12.46 -7.04 20.11
C LYS A 20 -12.84 -7.68 21.45
N LEU A 21 -13.92 -8.47 21.48
CA LEU A 21 -14.30 -9.23 22.67
C LEU A 21 -13.21 -10.25 23.03
N ALA A 22 -12.71 -11.00 22.05
CA ALA A 22 -11.61 -11.94 22.27
C ALA A 22 -10.38 -11.23 22.84
N LEU A 23 -9.98 -10.10 22.27
CA LEU A 23 -8.86 -9.30 22.77
C LEU A 23 -9.07 -8.86 24.23
N SER A 24 -10.25 -8.32 24.57
CA SER A 24 -10.57 -7.89 25.94
C SER A 24 -10.60 -9.03 26.97
N PHE A 25 -10.89 -10.26 26.51
CA PHE A 25 -10.84 -11.43 27.36
C PHE A 25 -9.38 -11.74 27.72
N PHE A 26 -8.46 -11.73 26.75
CA PHE A 26 -7.05 -12.02 27.01
C PHE A 26 -6.37 -10.95 27.87
N GLU A 27 -6.70 -9.67 27.69
CA GLU A 27 -6.20 -8.58 28.55
C GLU A 27 -6.60 -8.76 30.02
N ARG A 28 -7.75 -9.39 30.28
CA ARG A 28 -8.29 -9.53 31.64
C ARG A 28 -7.72 -10.72 32.42
N PHE A 29 -7.21 -11.75 31.75
CA PHE A 29 -6.80 -13.01 32.40
C PHE A 29 -5.27 -13.21 32.52
N ASP A 30 -4.45 -12.19 32.21
CA ASP A 30 -2.96 -12.19 32.27
C ASP A 30 -2.31 -13.47 31.68
N ASN A 31 -2.96 -14.07 30.68
CA ASN A 31 -2.42 -15.23 29.98
C ASN A 31 -1.47 -14.76 28.88
N ARG A 32 -0.21 -14.53 29.27
CA ARG A 32 0.82 -13.92 28.43
C ARG A 32 1.15 -14.73 27.18
N GLU A 33 1.01 -16.06 27.23
CA GLU A 33 1.36 -16.97 26.11
C GLU A 33 0.49 -16.80 24.85
N VAL A 34 -0.76 -16.35 24.98
CA VAL A 34 -1.69 -16.20 23.83
C VAL A 34 -1.87 -14.73 23.43
N HIS A 35 -1.12 -13.82 24.06
CA HIS A 35 -1.36 -12.39 23.96
C HIS A 35 -0.79 -11.80 22.66
N CYS A 36 0.46 -12.12 22.28
CA CYS A 36 1.14 -11.52 21.13
C CYS A 36 0.44 -11.83 19.79
N SER A 37 0.14 -13.10 19.52
CA SER A 37 -0.52 -13.52 18.27
C SER A 37 -1.95 -12.98 18.16
N THR A 38 -2.68 -12.90 19.28
CA THR A 38 -4.05 -12.37 19.30
C THR A 38 -4.09 -10.85 19.08
N ILE A 39 -3.20 -10.10 19.75
CA ILE A 39 -3.04 -8.65 19.52
C ILE A 39 -2.72 -8.42 18.05
N THR A 40 -1.70 -9.12 17.53
CA THR A 40 -1.25 -8.93 16.14
C THR A 40 -2.36 -9.26 15.15
N ALA A 41 -3.06 -10.38 15.31
CA ALA A 41 -4.18 -10.75 14.43
C ALA A 41 -5.31 -9.70 14.43
N PHE A 42 -5.67 -9.15 15.58
CA PHE A 42 -6.69 -8.09 15.65
C PHE A 42 -6.23 -6.81 14.94
N TRP A 43 -5.06 -6.30 15.31
CA TRP A 43 -4.58 -5.00 14.82
C TRP A 43 -4.12 -5.03 13.35
N VAL A 44 -3.76 -6.20 12.83
CA VAL A 44 -3.35 -6.37 11.44
C VAL A 44 -4.52 -6.73 10.52
N LEU A 45 -5.41 -7.64 10.95
CA LEU A 45 -6.39 -8.24 10.05
C LEU A 45 -7.82 -7.73 10.28
N VAL A 46 -8.07 -6.99 11.36
CA VAL A 46 -9.42 -6.55 11.73
C VAL A 46 -9.49 -5.03 11.86
N ALA A 47 -8.64 -4.41 12.68
CA ALA A 47 -8.68 -2.98 12.94
C ALA A 47 -8.61 -2.10 11.67
N PRO A 48 -7.76 -2.36 10.66
CA PRO A 48 -7.67 -1.51 9.48
C PRO A 48 -8.96 -1.44 8.64
N TRP A 49 -9.85 -2.41 8.84
CA TRP A 49 -11.13 -2.52 8.12
C TRP A 49 -12.25 -1.74 8.81
N HIS A 50 -12.05 -1.24 10.03
CA HIS A 50 -13.10 -0.64 10.84
C HIS A 50 -12.60 0.58 11.62
N GLU A 51 -12.92 1.78 11.13
CA GLU A 51 -12.67 3.12 11.74
C GLU A 51 -11.20 3.49 12.04
N ASN A 52 -10.34 2.54 12.42
CA ASN A 52 -8.94 2.77 12.71
C ASN A 52 -8.14 3.02 11.44
N SER A 53 -7.35 4.10 11.44
CA SER A 53 -6.32 4.32 10.44
C SER A 53 -5.19 3.29 10.60
N LEU A 54 -4.41 3.06 9.55
CA LEU A 54 -3.18 2.25 9.68
C LEU A 54 -2.23 2.80 10.75
N GLY A 55 -2.12 4.13 10.88
CA GLY A 55 -1.30 4.77 11.90
C GLY A 55 -1.73 4.39 13.32
N ASP A 56 -3.04 4.30 13.56
CA ASP A 56 -3.60 3.94 14.88
C ASP A 56 -3.25 2.51 15.31
N THR A 57 -2.87 1.65 14.36
CA THR A 57 -2.51 0.25 14.65
C THR A 57 -1.08 0.08 15.16
N LEU A 58 -0.18 1.03 14.85
CA LEU A 58 1.26 0.86 15.03
C LEU A 58 1.65 0.69 16.50
N GLU A 59 1.08 1.50 17.40
CA GLU A 59 1.39 1.42 18.83
C GLU A 59 1.09 0.02 19.39
N GLN A 60 -0.03 -0.56 19.00
CA GLN A 60 -0.49 -1.85 19.50
C GLN A 60 0.27 -3.01 18.86
N ILE A 61 0.68 -2.88 17.59
CA ILE A 61 1.57 -3.86 16.95
C ILE A 61 2.95 -3.85 17.63
N ARG A 62 3.48 -2.66 17.99
CA ARG A 62 4.74 -2.53 18.74
C ARG A 62 4.64 -3.08 20.16
N HIS A 63 3.48 -2.92 20.80
CA HIS A 63 3.21 -3.57 22.08
C HIS A 63 3.20 -5.10 21.95
N ALA A 64 2.58 -5.65 20.91
CA ALA A 64 2.61 -7.10 20.63
C ALA A 64 4.06 -7.61 20.51
N PHE A 65 4.90 -6.91 19.75
CA PHE A 65 6.31 -7.24 19.63
C PHE A 65 7.03 -7.30 20.99
N LYS A 66 6.86 -6.29 21.83
CA LYS A 66 7.48 -6.26 23.17
C LYS A 66 7.06 -7.45 24.01
N VAL A 67 5.75 -7.74 24.06
CA VAL A 67 5.22 -8.89 24.80
C VAL A 67 5.78 -10.20 24.25
N GLY A 68 5.81 -10.37 22.93
CA GLY A 68 6.36 -11.57 22.29
C GLY A 68 7.85 -11.77 22.63
N MET A 69 8.64 -10.70 22.63
CA MET A 69 10.05 -10.77 23.04
C MET A 69 10.22 -11.13 24.52
N GLU A 70 9.39 -10.59 25.41
CA GLU A 70 9.45 -10.86 26.86
C GLU A 70 9.15 -12.32 27.21
N ILE A 71 8.26 -12.97 26.46
CA ILE A 71 7.86 -14.37 26.68
C ILE A 71 8.63 -15.37 25.82
N GLY A 72 9.56 -14.91 24.97
CA GLY A 72 10.34 -15.74 24.06
C GLY A 72 9.59 -16.23 22.80
N ASP A 73 8.43 -15.67 22.48
CA ASP A 73 7.67 -15.92 21.26
C ASP A 73 8.24 -15.07 20.10
N HIS A 74 9.45 -15.43 19.66
CA HIS A 74 10.17 -14.70 18.62
C HIS A 74 9.46 -14.75 17.25
N GLU A 75 8.71 -15.82 16.97
CA GLU A 75 7.97 -15.96 15.71
C GLU A 75 6.89 -14.88 15.59
N ASN A 76 6.00 -14.78 16.58
CA ASN A 76 4.94 -13.75 16.55
C ASN A 76 5.49 -12.34 16.78
N ALA A 77 6.55 -12.19 17.58
CA ALA A 77 7.21 -10.91 17.76
C ALA A 77 7.75 -10.36 16.42
N MET A 78 8.51 -11.18 15.68
CA MET A 78 9.07 -10.74 14.41
C MET A 78 8.00 -10.58 13.33
N PHE A 79 6.93 -11.38 13.36
CA PHE A 79 5.76 -11.17 12.52
C PHE A 79 5.10 -9.81 12.79
N ALA A 80 4.92 -9.42 14.06
CA ALA A 80 4.40 -8.11 14.43
C ALA A 80 5.28 -6.98 13.88
N MET A 81 6.61 -7.07 13.97
CA MET A 81 7.51 -6.04 13.44
C MET A 81 7.50 -5.94 11.92
N MET A 82 7.40 -7.06 11.20
CA MET A 82 7.18 -7.04 9.75
C MET A 82 5.88 -6.30 9.40
N MET A 83 4.82 -6.53 10.17
CA MET A 83 3.54 -5.85 9.96
C MET A 83 3.58 -4.38 10.33
N ASP A 84 4.32 -3.97 11.37
CA ASP A 84 4.54 -2.56 11.72
C ASP A 84 5.26 -1.82 10.58
N CYS A 85 6.31 -2.42 10.01
CA CYS A 85 6.98 -1.85 8.84
C CYS A 85 6.03 -1.72 7.65
N THR A 86 5.22 -2.75 7.39
CA THR A 86 4.26 -2.76 6.28
C THR A 86 3.18 -1.69 6.46
N HIS A 87 2.61 -1.57 7.66
CA HIS A 87 1.60 -0.56 7.98
C HIS A 87 2.21 0.85 7.95
N SER A 88 3.41 1.03 8.48
CA SER A 88 4.15 2.31 8.44
C SER A 88 4.41 2.76 7.01
N PHE A 89 4.76 1.83 6.11
CA PHE A 89 4.95 2.15 4.69
C PHE A 89 3.66 2.67 4.06
N TYR A 90 2.55 1.98 4.28
CA TYR A 90 1.27 2.32 3.66
C TYR A 90 0.50 3.44 4.38
N SER A 91 0.93 3.85 5.57
CA SER A 91 0.39 5.01 6.31
C SER A 91 1.14 6.32 6.04
N GLY A 92 2.19 6.30 5.21
CA GLY A 92 2.93 7.51 4.84
C GLY A 92 4.06 7.91 5.78
N CYS A 93 4.61 6.96 6.54
CA CYS A 93 5.82 7.18 7.32
C CYS A 93 6.96 7.72 6.44
N PRO A 94 7.73 8.73 6.89
CA PRO A 94 8.91 9.20 6.18
C PRO A 94 9.87 8.05 5.86
N LEU A 95 10.25 7.93 4.59
CA LEU A 95 10.97 6.75 4.07
C LEU A 95 12.32 6.50 4.76
N ALA A 96 13.02 7.55 5.21
CA ALA A 96 14.27 7.40 5.95
C ALA A 96 14.06 6.70 7.32
N ILE A 97 13.04 7.13 8.08
CA ILE A 97 12.69 6.51 9.37
C ILE A 97 12.28 5.06 9.16
N LEU A 98 11.45 4.83 8.14
CA LEU A 98 10.99 3.49 7.79
C LEU A 98 12.14 2.57 7.36
N LEU A 99 13.11 3.07 6.60
CA LEU A 99 14.25 2.27 6.17
C LEU A 99 15.10 1.81 7.35
N ASP A 100 15.38 2.70 8.32
CA ASP A 100 16.13 2.34 9.53
C ASP A 100 15.41 1.26 10.34
N GLN A 101 14.08 1.38 10.43
CA GLN A 101 13.24 0.36 11.07
C GLN A 101 13.26 -0.98 10.32
N MET A 102 13.15 -0.94 8.99
CA MET A 102 13.21 -2.16 8.15
C MET A 102 14.57 -2.84 8.27
N ASN A 103 15.67 -2.08 8.26
CA ASN A 103 17.04 -2.61 8.43
C ASN A 103 17.14 -3.37 9.76
N SER A 104 16.76 -2.70 10.86
CA SER A 104 16.79 -3.29 12.21
C SER A 104 15.92 -4.55 12.30
N THR A 105 14.73 -4.52 11.67
CA THR A 105 13.80 -5.66 11.69
C THR A 105 14.35 -6.85 10.90
N VAL A 106 14.96 -6.62 9.73
CA VAL A 106 15.58 -7.67 8.91
C VAL A 106 16.79 -8.28 9.62
N GLU A 107 17.64 -7.46 10.25
CA GLU A 107 18.80 -7.92 11.01
C GLU A 107 18.39 -8.74 12.23
N ASN A 108 17.41 -8.27 13.01
CA ASN A 108 16.88 -8.99 14.16
C ASN A 108 16.24 -10.32 13.74
N ALA A 109 15.42 -10.32 12.69
CA ALA A 109 14.81 -11.54 12.15
C ALA A 109 15.88 -12.56 11.72
N ALA A 110 16.96 -12.11 11.07
CA ALA A 110 18.08 -12.97 10.71
C ALA A 110 18.80 -13.56 11.95
N SER A 111 19.07 -12.72 12.97
CA SER A 111 19.75 -13.16 14.19
C SER A 111 18.95 -14.18 15.01
N LEU A 112 17.62 -14.09 14.96
CA LEU A 112 16.68 -14.98 15.65
C LEU A 112 16.25 -16.19 14.81
N GLY A 113 16.80 -16.36 13.60
CA GLY A 113 16.44 -17.44 12.69
C GLY A 113 15.00 -17.38 12.14
N GLN A 114 14.40 -16.18 12.11
CA GLN A 114 13.03 -15.94 11.66
C GLN A 114 12.99 -15.57 10.18
N ASP A 115 13.02 -16.58 9.31
CA ASP A 115 13.13 -16.38 7.87
C ASP A 115 11.86 -15.79 7.23
N MET A 116 10.65 -16.16 7.69
CA MET A 116 9.42 -15.67 7.06
C MET A 116 9.28 -14.13 7.15
N PRO A 117 9.38 -13.49 8.33
CA PRO A 117 9.34 -12.04 8.44
C PRO A 117 10.47 -11.36 7.65
N ARG A 118 11.67 -11.96 7.66
CA ARG A 118 12.85 -11.46 6.96
C ARG A 118 12.63 -11.39 5.44
N TYR A 119 12.36 -12.53 4.79
CA TYR A 119 12.22 -12.59 3.34
C TYR A 119 10.96 -11.89 2.84
N SER A 120 9.91 -11.80 3.66
CA SER A 120 8.72 -11.05 3.29
C SER A 120 8.92 -9.53 3.33
N LEU A 121 9.87 -9.03 4.14
CA LEU A 121 10.12 -7.58 4.28
C LEU A 121 11.13 -7.04 3.26
N ILE A 122 12.09 -7.86 2.83
CA ILE A 122 13.16 -7.46 1.87
C ILE A 122 12.61 -6.78 0.59
N PRO A 123 11.54 -7.27 -0.07
CA PRO A 123 11.00 -6.59 -1.24
C PRO A 123 10.49 -5.17 -0.95
N ASN A 124 9.89 -4.95 0.22
CA ASN A 124 9.44 -3.61 0.64
C ASN A 124 10.63 -2.73 1.00
N GLN A 125 11.67 -3.28 1.65
CA GLN A 125 12.92 -2.56 1.92
C GLN A 125 13.59 -2.08 0.63
N GLN A 126 13.67 -2.94 -0.39
CA GLN A 126 14.18 -2.54 -1.70
C GLN A 126 13.26 -1.50 -2.37
N THR A 127 11.95 -1.61 -2.21
CA THR A 127 10.99 -0.60 -2.71
C THR A 127 11.24 0.78 -2.11
N VAL A 128 11.49 0.86 -0.81
CA VAL A 128 11.83 2.11 -0.12
C VAL A 128 13.14 2.68 -0.68
N LEU A 129 14.17 1.86 -0.85
CA LEU A 129 15.43 2.28 -1.46
C LEU A 129 15.25 2.81 -2.89
N ASN A 130 14.42 2.15 -3.71
CA ASN A 130 14.09 2.61 -5.06
C ASN A 130 13.42 3.99 -5.05
N LEU A 131 12.44 4.20 -4.18
CA LEU A 131 11.75 5.48 -4.04
C LEU A 131 12.70 6.59 -3.57
N MET A 132 13.66 6.27 -2.69
CA MET A 132 14.71 7.17 -2.22
C MET A 132 15.83 7.41 -3.25
N GLY A 133 15.75 6.84 -4.47
CA GLY A 133 16.80 7.01 -5.49
C GLY A 133 18.10 6.26 -5.21
N ARG A 134 18.03 5.21 -4.39
CA ARG A 134 19.16 4.33 -4.04
C ARG A 134 19.11 3.01 -4.83
N SER A 135 18.72 3.09 -6.10
CA SER A 135 18.73 1.98 -7.07
C SER A 135 19.03 2.51 -8.48
N ASP A 136 19.57 1.66 -9.35
CA ASP A 136 19.86 2.03 -10.75
C ASP A 136 18.58 2.22 -11.58
N ASP A 137 17.61 1.33 -11.38
CA ASP A 137 16.29 1.39 -11.99
C ASP A 137 15.23 1.47 -10.88
N PRO A 138 14.38 2.52 -10.83
CA PRO A 138 13.39 2.68 -9.79
C PRO A 138 12.24 1.67 -9.87
N ILE A 139 12.00 1.00 -10.99
CA ILE A 139 10.88 0.05 -11.16
C ILE A 139 11.28 -1.43 -11.04
N VAL A 140 12.58 -1.71 -10.90
CA VAL A 140 13.12 -3.06 -10.72
C VAL A 140 13.51 -3.27 -9.26
N LEU A 141 13.01 -4.34 -8.63
CA LEU A 141 13.40 -4.73 -7.27
C LEU A 141 14.78 -5.40 -7.28
N ARG A 142 15.81 -4.61 -7.57
CA ARG A 142 17.22 -5.03 -7.55
C ARG A 142 18.06 -3.93 -6.92
N GLY A 143 18.88 -4.28 -5.94
CA GLY A 143 19.74 -3.33 -5.25
C GLY A 143 20.32 -3.91 -3.97
N THR A 144 20.74 -3.04 -3.04
CA THR A 144 21.48 -3.45 -1.84
C THR A 144 20.70 -4.40 -0.92
N ALA A 145 19.37 -4.25 -0.82
CA ALA A 145 18.53 -5.11 0.02
C ALA A 145 18.14 -6.42 -0.70
N MET A 146 17.94 -6.36 -2.02
CA MET A 146 17.51 -7.48 -2.84
C MET A 146 18.43 -7.61 -4.06
N ASN A 147 19.58 -8.28 -3.88
CA ASN A 147 20.58 -8.50 -4.92
C ASN A 147 20.71 -9.96 -5.36
N ASP A 148 19.92 -10.86 -4.77
CA ASP A 148 19.99 -12.29 -5.03
C ASP A 148 19.12 -12.68 -6.23
N ASP A 149 19.75 -13.19 -7.28
CA ASP A 149 19.06 -13.66 -8.49
C ASP A 149 18.20 -14.91 -8.20
N ASP A 150 18.48 -15.67 -7.12
CA ASP A 150 17.68 -16.82 -6.64
C ASP A 150 16.95 -16.51 -5.32
N PHE A 151 16.54 -15.26 -5.12
CA PHE A 151 15.86 -14.83 -3.89
C PHE A 151 14.68 -15.73 -3.51
N ILE A 152 13.83 -16.09 -4.48
CA ILE A 152 12.66 -16.96 -4.25
C ILE A 152 13.07 -18.39 -3.88
N GLY A 153 14.19 -18.91 -4.39
CA GLY A 153 14.71 -20.23 -4.03
C GLY A 153 15.10 -20.34 -2.55
N ARG A 154 15.38 -19.21 -1.88
CA ARG A 154 15.66 -19.16 -0.43
C ARG A 154 14.42 -19.06 0.44
N VAL A 155 13.26 -18.76 -0.13
CA VAL A 155 12.02 -18.65 0.61
C VAL A 155 11.46 -20.04 0.86
N ALA A 156 11.13 -20.35 2.11
CA ALA A 156 10.48 -21.63 2.45
C ALA A 156 9.21 -21.84 1.60
N PRO A 157 8.95 -23.06 1.07
CA PRO A 157 7.87 -23.31 0.11
C PRO A 157 6.49 -22.77 0.53
N GLU A 158 6.15 -22.86 1.81
CA GLU A 158 4.91 -22.38 2.41
C GLU A 158 4.76 -20.84 2.39
N ASN A 159 5.87 -20.10 2.28
CA ASN A 159 5.92 -18.64 2.31
C ASN A 159 6.11 -18.00 0.93
N VAL A 160 6.33 -18.82 -0.11
CA VAL A 160 6.60 -18.35 -1.48
C VAL A 160 5.43 -17.53 -2.02
N GLU A 161 4.18 -17.99 -1.88
CA GLU A 161 3.01 -17.28 -2.45
C GLU A 161 2.80 -15.91 -1.77
N PHE A 162 3.03 -15.81 -0.46
CA PHE A 162 2.95 -14.53 0.26
C PHE A 162 4.06 -13.58 -0.19
N THR A 163 5.31 -14.06 -0.24
CA THR A 163 6.48 -13.26 -0.65
C THR A 163 6.34 -12.78 -2.10
N LEU A 164 5.87 -13.65 -3.01
CA LEU A 164 5.54 -13.27 -4.38
C LEU A 164 4.44 -12.20 -4.42
N HIS A 165 3.42 -12.29 -3.57
CA HIS A 165 2.39 -11.25 -3.49
C HIS A 165 2.96 -9.89 -3.06
N VAL A 166 3.89 -9.87 -2.09
CA VAL A 166 4.61 -8.64 -1.70
C VAL A 166 5.39 -8.09 -2.90
N MET A 167 6.20 -8.92 -3.55
CA MET A 167 7.01 -8.51 -4.72
C MET A 167 6.15 -7.98 -5.87
N TYR A 168 5.05 -8.65 -6.21
CA TYR A 168 4.14 -8.16 -7.25
C TYR A 168 3.53 -6.82 -6.87
N THR A 169 3.09 -6.65 -5.63
CA THR A 169 2.48 -5.41 -5.17
C THR A 169 3.48 -4.25 -5.20
N ALA A 170 4.70 -4.47 -4.71
CA ALA A 170 5.81 -3.52 -4.79
C ALA A 170 6.11 -3.09 -6.23
N ARG A 171 6.22 -4.05 -7.16
CA ARG A 171 6.50 -3.74 -8.57
C ARG A 171 5.37 -2.99 -9.27
N ILE A 172 4.11 -3.34 -8.99
CA ILE A 172 2.95 -2.62 -9.55
C ILE A 172 2.91 -1.20 -9.00
N LEU A 173 3.19 -1.02 -7.70
CA LEU A 173 3.29 0.29 -7.06
C LEU A 173 4.38 1.15 -7.72
N LEU A 174 5.61 0.63 -7.82
CA LEU A 174 6.73 1.37 -8.43
C LEU A 174 6.43 1.71 -9.89
N ALA A 175 6.02 0.73 -10.70
CA ALA A 175 5.68 0.97 -12.09
C ALA A 175 4.54 2.01 -12.24
N CYS A 176 3.54 1.99 -11.36
CA CYS A 176 2.47 2.99 -11.39
C CYS A 176 2.95 4.39 -10.97
N ILE A 177 3.76 4.49 -9.90
CA ILE A 177 4.33 5.77 -9.42
C ILE A 177 5.25 6.39 -10.47
N PHE A 178 6.06 5.60 -11.17
CA PHE A 178 6.98 6.09 -12.20
C PHE A 178 6.35 6.18 -13.60
N CYS A 179 5.03 6.05 -13.70
CA CYS A 179 4.23 6.18 -14.92
C CYS A 179 4.44 5.09 -15.99
N GLU A 180 4.98 3.94 -15.59
CA GLU A 180 5.15 2.75 -16.42
C GLU A 180 3.89 1.86 -16.39
N TYR A 181 2.75 2.44 -16.82
CA TYR A 181 1.42 1.83 -16.60
C TYR A 181 1.22 0.51 -17.33
N LYS A 182 1.77 0.37 -18.54
CA LYS A 182 1.73 -0.90 -19.29
C LYS A 182 2.41 -2.02 -18.49
N THR A 183 3.61 -1.74 -17.98
CA THR A 183 4.37 -2.67 -17.13
C THR A 183 3.61 -3.02 -15.87
N ALA A 184 3.01 -2.04 -15.19
CA ALA A 184 2.18 -2.28 -14.00
C ALA A 184 1.00 -3.23 -14.30
N VAL A 185 0.27 -3.02 -15.41
CA VAL A 185 -0.87 -3.86 -15.82
C VAL A 185 -0.40 -5.28 -16.18
N GLU A 186 0.70 -5.43 -16.91
CA GLU A 186 1.25 -6.75 -17.25
C GLU A 186 1.64 -7.56 -16.00
N ILE A 187 2.24 -6.89 -15.02
CA ILE A 187 2.60 -7.51 -13.74
C ILE A 187 1.34 -7.89 -12.96
N ALA A 188 0.33 -7.00 -12.90
CA ALA A 188 -0.95 -7.27 -12.24
C ALA A 188 -1.74 -8.41 -12.91
N GLU A 189 -1.59 -8.63 -14.21
CA GLU A 189 -2.18 -9.77 -14.90
C GLU A 189 -1.50 -11.09 -14.54
N LYS A 190 -0.16 -11.09 -14.46
CA LYS A 190 0.62 -12.26 -14.03
C LYS A 190 0.37 -12.63 -12.57
N SER A 191 0.16 -11.64 -11.70
CA SER A 191 -0.01 -11.84 -10.26
C SER A 191 -1.36 -12.47 -9.87
N ARG A 192 -2.40 -12.43 -10.73
CA ARG A 192 -3.79 -12.77 -10.36
C ARG A 192 -3.94 -14.13 -9.69
N LYS A 193 -3.22 -15.15 -10.15
CA LYS A 193 -3.26 -16.51 -9.57
C LYS A 193 -2.62 -16.55 -8.18
N THR A 194 -1.50 -15.87 -8.00
CA THR A 194 -0.78 -15.74 -6.72
C THR A 194 -1.60 -14.94 -5.71
N VAL A 195 -2.13 -13.77 -6.12
CA VAL A 195 -2.95 -12.90 -5.25
C VAL A 195 -4.20 -13.63 -4.73
N ALA A 196 -4.83 -14.46 -5.56
CA ALA A 196 -6.02 -15.22 -5.17
C ALA A 196 -5.74 -16.29 -4.10
N LYS A 197 -4.48 -16.73 -3.99
CA LYS A 197 -4.04 -17.73 -3.00
C LYS A 197 -3.33 -17.11 -1.78
N ALA A 198 -2.81 -15.89 -1.92
CA ALA A 198 -2.20 -15.13 -0.84
C ALA A 198 -3.22 -14.77 0.24
N LEU A 199 -2.72 -14.43 1.44
CA LEU A 199 -3.50 -14.16 2.67
C LEU A 199 -4.72 -13.23 2.41
N PRO A 200 -5.94 -13.79 2.28
CA PRO A 200 -7.11 -13.00 1.97
C PRO A 200 -7.49 -12.12 3.17
N GLY A 201 -7.94 -10.90 2.92
CA GLY A 201 -8.25 -9.94 4.00
C GLY A 201 -7.03 -9.21 4.58
N SER A 202 -5.84 -9.38 3.99
CA SER A 202 -4.70 -8.51 4.27
C SER A 202 -4.90 -7.10 3.69
N TYR A 203 -4.40 -6.08 4.38
CA TYR A 203 -4.44 -4.70 3.86
C TYR A 203 -3.65 -4.55 2.55
N MET A 204 -2.53 -5.29 2.41
CA MET A 204 -1.69 -5.29 1.20
C MET A 204 -2.47 -5.64 -0.08
N MET A 205 -3.45 -6.54 0.01
CA MET A 205 -4.33 -6.87 -1.12
C MET A 205 -5.09 -5.63 -1.63
N THR A 206 -5.44 -4.69 -0.75
CA THR A 206 -6.12 -3.44 -1.12
C THR A 206 -5.20 -2.53 -1.92
N ILE A 207 -3.92 -2.45 -1.53
CA ILE A 207 -2.87 -1.71 -2.24
C ILE A 207 -2.66 -2.29 -3.64
N HIS A 208 -2.59 -3.61 -3.74
CA HIS A 208 -2.47 -4.31 -5.02
C HIS A 208 -3.61 -3.94 -5.98
N PHE A 209 -4.87 -4.06 -5.54
CA PHE A 209 -6.01 -3.76 -6.39
C PHE A 209 -6.11 -2.26 -6.73
N PHE A 210 -5.72 -1.39 -5.81
CA PHE A 210 -5.70 0.05 -6.03
C PHE A 210 -4.76 0.41 -7.18
N TYR A 211 -3.49 0.01 -7.09
CA TYR A 211 -2.50 0.35 -8.12
C TYR A 211 -2.75 -0.38 -9.44
N ASP A 212 -3.26 -1.63 -9.43
CA ASP A 212 -3.73 -2.31 -10.66
C ASP A 212 -4.83 -1.49 -11.36
N ALA A 213 -5.86 -1.07 -10.62
CA ALA A 213 -6.95 -0.28 -11.20
C ALA A 213 -6.50 1.11 -11.66
N LEU A 214 -5.61 1.76 -10.91
CA LEU A 214 -5.07 3.08 -11.26
C LEU A 214 -4.23 3.01 -12.54
N ALA A 215 -3.29 2.06 -12.61
CA ALA A 215 -2.50 1.83 -13.82
C ALA A 215 -3.38 1.43 -15.01
N THR A 216 -4.39 0.59 -14.78
CA THR A 216 -5.38 0.23 -15.81
C THR A 216 -6.15 1.46 -16.32
N CYS A 217 -6.51 2.39 -15.43
CA CYS A 217 -7.14 3.64 -15.83
C CYS A 217 -6.20 4.49 -16.72
N ALA A 218 -4.96 4.67 -16.28
CA ALA A 218 -3.97 5.44 -17.01
C ALA A 218 -3.66 4.84 -18.39
N LEU A 219 -3.49 3.51 -18.47
CA LEU A 219 -3.27 2.80 -19.73
C LEU A 219 -4.44 2.96 -20.71
N LEU A 220 -5.70 2.91 -20.23
CA LEU A 220 -6.87 3.14 -21.07
C LEU A 220 -6.93 4.58 -21.58
N ARG A 221 -6.51 5.53 -20.76
CA ARG A 221 -6.48 6.95 -21.09
C ARG A 221 -5.45 7.24 -22.18
N GLU A 222 -4.22 6.74 -22.03
CA GLU A 222 -3.13 6.91 -23.00
C GLU A 222 -3.39 6.20 -24.33
N SER A 223 -3.90 4.97 -24.27
CA SER A 223 -4.14 4.19 -25.49
C SER A 223 -5.40 4.61 -26.25
N GLY A 224 -6.30 5.39 -25.61
CA GLY A 224 -7.63 5.70 -26.15
C GLY A 224 -8.52 4.46 -26.38
N THR A 225 -8.10 3.28 -25.91
CA THR A 225 -8.78 2.01 -26.22
C THR A 225 -10.04 1.82 -25.36
N ASN A 226 -11.02 1.10 -25.91
CA ASN A 226 -12.26 0.75 -25.20
C ASN A 226 -12.25 -0.72 -24.74
N SER A 227 -11.27 -1.11 -23.92
CA SER A 227 -11.19 -2.49 -23.44
C SER A 227 -12.23 -2.82 -22.36
N ARG A 228 -13.16 -3.73 -22.68
CA ARG A 228 -14.17 -4.23 -21.74
C ARG A 228 -13.53 -4.96 -20.54
N LYS A 229 -12.41 -5.66 -20.76
CA LYS A 229 -11.64 -6.35 -19.72
C LYS A 229 -11.12 -5.35 -18.69
N HIS A 230 -10.44 -4.29 -19.14
CA HIS A 230 -9.90 -3.24 -18.28
C HIS A 230 -11.01 -2.49 -17.52
N LYS A 231 -12.10 -2.13 -18.20
CA LYS A 231 -13.28 -1.52 -17.54
C LYS A 231 -13.89 -2.41 -16.46
N LYS A 232 -13.83 -3.75 -16.62
CA LYS A 232 -14.30 -4.69 -15.59
C LYS A 232 -13.40 -4.68 -14.36
N VAL A 233 -12.07 -4.63 -14.54
CA VAL A 233 -11.10 -4.50 -13.45
C VAL A 233 -11.37 -3.23 -12.64
N ILE A 234 -11.43 -2.08 -13.29
CA ILE A 234 -11.67 -0.78 -12.65
C ILE A 234 -12.98 -0.79 -11.85
N LYS A 235 -14.09 -1.22 -12.46
CA LYS A 235 -15.40 -1.28 -11.78
C LYS A 235 -15.42 -2.24 -10.60
N ALA A 236 -14.73 -3.38 -10.71
CA ALA A 236 -14.65 -4.36 -9.62
C ALA A 236 -13.87 -3.78 -8.44
N THR A 237 -12.74 -3.12 -8.69
CA THR A 237 -11.96 -2.45 -7.65
C THR A 237 -12.73 -1.30 -7.00
N ILE A 238 -13.38 -0.43 -7.79
CA ILE A 238 -14.22 0.66 -7.24
C ILE A 238 -15.33 0.08 -6.34
N THR A 239 -15.99 -1.01 -6.74
CA THR A 239 -17.03 -1.65 -5.91
C THR A 239 -16.47 -2.16 -4.58
N LYS A 240 -15.27 -2.76 -4.59
CA LYS A 240 -14.59 -3.20 -3.34
C LYS A 240 -14.23 -2.00 -2.47
N MET A 241 -13.58 -0.99 -3.04
CA MET A 241 -13.16 0.24 -2.34
C MET A 241 -14.35 0.99 -1.74
N LYS A 242 -15.51 1.01 -2.40
CA LYS A 242 -16.75 1.58 -1.83
C LYS A 242 -17.17 0.90 -0.53
N LYS A 243 -17.14 -0.43 -0.52
CA LYS A 243 -17.47 -1.20 0.69
C LYS A 243 -16.46 -0.91 1.80
N TRP A 244 -15.17 -0.85 1.46
CA TRP A 244 -14.12 -0.61 2.46
C TRP A 244 -14.14 0.83 2.99
N ALA A 245 -14.30 1.83 2.14
CA ALA A 245 -14.40 3.24 2.53
C ALA A 245 -15.63 3.54 3.39
N ALA A 246 -16.70 2.75 3.28
CA ALA A 246 -17.85 2.87 4.18
C ALA A 246 -17.54 2.46 5.62
N ASN A 247 -16.57 1.55 5.83
CA ASN A 247 -16.21 1.03 7.15
C ASN A 247 -14.92 1.67 7.71
N SER A 248 -13.96 2.01 6.86
CA SER A 248 -12.72 2.70 7.23
C SER A 248 -12.42 3.83 6.24
N PRO A 249 -13.10 4.99 6.38
CA PRO A 249 -12.95 6.09 5.46
C PRO A 249 -11.53 6.68 5.49
N SER A 250 -10.86 6.69 6.64
CA SER A 250 -9.48 7.17 6.79
C SER A 250 -8.50 6.42 5.89
N ASN A 251 -8.68 5.11 5.73
CA ASN A 251 -7.77 4.26 4.94
C ASN A 251 -8.12 4.19 3.44
N PHE A 252 -9.39 4.34 3.07
CA PHE A 252 -9.84 3.98 1.72
C PHE A 252 -10.56 5.10 0.95
N LYS A 253 -11.06 6.15 1.61
CA LYS A 253 -11.90 7.16 0.95
C LYS A 253 -11.16 7.93 -0.13
N HIS A 254 -9.94 8.35 0.15
CA HIS A 254 -9.09 9.08 -0.79
C HIS A 254 -8.72 8.23 -2.01
N LYS A 255 -8.36 6.96 -1.81
CA LYS A 255 -8.10 5.99 -2.90
C LYS A 255 -9.34 5.76 -3.77
N LEU A 256 -10.51 5.61 -3.15
CA LEU A 256 -11.78 5.49 -3.87
C LEU A 256 -12.05 6.71 -4.75
N LEU A 257 -11.94 7.91 -4.18
CA LEU A 257 -12.21 9.16 -4.89
C LEU A 257 -11.25 9.36 -6.07
N LEU A 258 -9.98 8.99 -5.91
CA LEU A 258 -9.01 9.05 -7.00
C LEU A 258 -9.39 8.10 -8.15
N LEU A 259 -9.77 6.85 -7.84
CA LEU A 259 -10.24 5.90 -8.86
C LEU A 259 -11.54 6.36 -9.54
N GLU A 260 -12.44 7.00 -8.80
CA GLU A 260 -13.66 7.59 -9.37
C GLU A 260 -13.35 8.77 -10.30
N ALA A 261 -12.36 9.60 -9.97
CA ALA A 261 -11.88 10.68 -10.81
C ALA A 261 -11.33 10.15 -12.14
N GLU A 262 -10.36 9.23 -12.07
CA GLU A 262 -9.77 8.59 -13.26
C GLU A 262 -10.82 7.89 -14.12
N TYR A 263 -11.77 7.21 -13.48
CA TYR A 263 -12.85 6.54 -14.21
C TYR A 263 -13.86 7.52 -14.84
N ALA A 264 -14.06 8.70 -14.24
CA ALA A 264 -14.85 9.78 -14.83
C ALA A 264 -14.15 10.36 -16.08
N VAL A 265 -12.83 10.48 -16.07
CA VAL A 265 -12.04 10.88 -17.26
C VAL A 265 -12.27 9.89 -18.41
N ILE A 266 -12.15 8.58 -18.16
CA ILE A 266 -12.40 7.52 -19.17
C ILE A 266 -13.83 7.56 -19.72
N LYS A 267 -14.79 8.03 -18.91
CA LYS A 267 -16.19 8.23 -19.29
C LYS A 267 -16.48 9.58 -19.95
N ARG A 268 -15.47 10.43 -20.14
CA ARG A 268 -15.60 11.80 -20.66
C ARG A 268 -16.54 12.67 -19.81
N LYS A 269 -16.52 12.48 -18.49
CA LYS A 269 -17.31 13.26 -17.52
C LYS A 269 -16.42 14.27 -16.79
N GLN A 270 -15.97 15.30 -17.51
CA GLN A 270 -14.99 16.27 -17.05
C GLN A 270 -15.36 16.95 -15.71
N SER A 271 -16.57 17.50 -15.57
CA SER A 271 -17.00 18.16 -14.33
C SER A 271 -16.97 17.21 -13.12
N SER A 272 -17.36 15.94 -13.32
CA SER A 272 -17.28 14.92 -12.28
C SER A 272 -15.83 14.57 -11.93
N ALA A 273 -14.94 14.50 -12.93
CA ALA A 273 -13.53 14.24 -12.72
C ALA A 273 -12.86 15.34 -11.88
N CYS A 274 -13.05 16.62 -12.22
CA CYS A 274 -12.50 17.74 -11.46
C CYS A 274 -12.89 17.69 -9.97
N LYS A 275 -14.19 17.54 -9.70
CA LYS A 275 -14.71 17.45 -8.32
C LYS A 275 -14.15 16.24 -7.57
N ALA A 276 -14.00 15.10 -8.24
CA ALA A 276 -13.49 13.89 -7.63
C ALA A 276 -11.98 14.00 -7.33
N TYR A 277 -11.18 14.63 -8.20
CA TYR A 277 -9.76 14.89 -7.92
C TYR A 277 -9.57 15.81 -6.71
N GLU A 278 -10.29 16.94 -6.66
CA GLU A 278 -10.23 17.88 -5.52
C GLU A 278 -10.67 17.20 -4.21
N ALA A 279 -11.70 16.35 -4.27
CA ALA A 279 -12.14 15.56 -3.13
C ALA A 279 -11.11 14.50 -2.70
N ALA A 280 -10.42 13.85 -3.65
CA ALA A 280 -9.38 12.87 -3.37
C ALA A 280 -8.19 13.50 -2.66
N ILE A 281 -7.70 14.63 -3.18
CA ILE A 281 -6.62 15.43 -2.57
C ILE A 281 -7.00 15.82 -1.14
N THR A 282 -8.17 16.44 -0.96
CA THR A 282 -8.65 16.87 0.37
C THR A 282 -8.78 15.69 1.34
N ALA A 283 -9.26 14.54 0.87
CA ALA A 283 -9.39 13.35 1.70
C ALA A 283 -8.03 12.76 2.08
N ALA A 284 -7.07 12.70 1.15
CA ALA A 284 -5.72 12.19 1.42
C ALA A 284 -5.01 13.06 2.47
N HIS A 285 -5.11 14.39 2.33
CA HIS A 285 -4.59 15.36 3.28
C HIS A 285 -5.16 15.16 4.69
N LYS A 286 -6.50 15.07 4.80
CA LYS A 286 -7.17 14.84 6.09
C LYS A 286 -6.82 13.50 6.74
N SER A 287 -6.53 12.49 5.94
CA SER A 287 -6.07 11.18 6.42
C SER A 287 -4.58 11.14 6.75
N GLY A 288 -3.81 12.21 6.50
CA GLY A 288 -2.36 12.24 6.70
C GLY A 288 -1.56 11.38 5.73
N MET A 289 -2.16 10.99 4.60
CA MET A 289 -1.57 10.04 3.64
C MET A 289 -0.73 10.79 2.59
N VAL A 290 0.45 11.27 2.99
CA VAL A 290 1.33 12.15 2.18
C VAL A 290 1.59 11.61 0.77
N GLN A 291 1.87 10.32 0.64
CA GLN A 291 2.15 9.64 -0.62
C GLN A 291 0.93 9.56 -1.53
N ASP A 292 -0.27 9.37 -0.96
CA ASP A 292 -1.50 9.32 -1.73
C ASP A 292 -1.99 10.74 -2.09
N GLU A 293 -1.68 11.73 -1.26
CA GLU A 293 -1.91 13.15 -1.56
C GLU A 293 -1.05 13.59 -2.75
N ALA A 294 0.26 13.27 -2.70
CA ALA A 294 1.20 13.52 -3.80
C ALA A 294 0.71 12.88 -5.12
N LEU A 295 0.36 11.60 -5.05
CA LEU A 295 -0.18 10.85 -6.20
C LEU A 295 -1.48 11.50 -6.73
N SER A 296 -2.38 11.92 -5.84
CA SER A 296 -3.63 12.56 -6.25
C SER A 296 -3.40 13.90 -6.95
N TYR A 297 -2.46 14.72 -6.46
CA TYR A 297 -2.04 15.94 -7.14
C TYR A 297 -1.43 15.66 -8.50
N GLU A 298 -0.50 14.70 -8.61
CA GLU A 298 0.13 14.35 -9.88
C GLU A 298 -0.91 13.90 -10.91
N ARG A 299 -1.81 12.98 -10.53
CA ARG A 299 -2.88 12.50 -11.41
C ARG A 299 -3.84 13.62 -11.82
N ALA A 300 -4.18 14.52 -10.91
CA ALA A 300 -4.99 15.69 -11.22
C ALA A 300 -4.28 16.66 -12.17
N ALA A 301 -2.96 16.82 -12.03
CA ALA A 301 -2.17 17.69 -12.89
C ALA A 301 -2.11 17.19 -14.33
N LEU A 302 -1.87 15.88 -14.51
CA LEU A 302 -1.94 15.22 -15.82
C LEU A 302 -3.32 15.39 -16.46
N PHE A 303 -4.38 15.52 -15.66
CA PHE A 303 -5.71 15.86 -16.16
C PHE A 303 -5.88 17.32 -16.56
N GLN A 304 -5.31 18.27 -15.81
CA GLN A 304 -5.35 19.67 -16.23
C GLN A 304 -4.55 19.92 -17.52
N LEU A 305 -3.42 19.23 -17.71
CA LEU A 305 -2.66 19.29 -18.99
C LEU A 305 -3.52 18.85 -20.18
N GLU A 306 -4.27 17.77 -20.06
CA GLU A 306 -5.18 17.33 -21.14
C GLU A 306 -6.33 18.31 -21.40
N LEU A 307 -6.69 19.12 -20.42
CA LEU A 307 -7.68 20.19 -20.58
C LEU A 307 -7.07 21.49 -21.12
N GLY A 308 -5.75 21.59 -21.23
CA GLY A 308 -5.03 22.81 -21.62
C GLY A 308 -4.93 23.88 -20.50
N ASP A 309 -5.13 23.50 -19.24
CA ASP A 309 -4.93 24.39 -18.08
C ASP A 309 -3.54 24.18 -17.47
N ASP A 310 -2.53 24.66 -18.20
CA ASP A 310 -1.11 24.50 -17.84
C ASP A 310 -0.76 25.17 -16.50
N ALA A 311 -1.41 26.29 -16.18
CA ALA A 311 -1.21 27.00 -14.93
C ALA A 311 -1.66 26.17 -13.72
N LYS A 312 -2.85 25.55 -13.81
CA LYS A 312 -3.33 24.66 -12.74
C LYS A 312 -2.52 23.37 -12.69
N ALA A 313 -2.10 22.83 -13.83
CA ALA A 313 -1.22 21.66 -13.89
C ALA A 313 0.13 21.93 -13.20
N LEU A 314 0.77 23.06 -13.49
CA LEU A 314 2.06 23.45 -12.91
C LEU A 314 1.97 23.55 -11.38
N ASN A 315 0.91 24.19 -10.88
CA ASN A 315 0.66 24.29 -9.44
C ASN A 315 0.51 22.89 -8.81
N TYR A 316 -0.27 22.00 -9.42
CA TYR A 316 -0.46 20.64 -8.89
C TYR A 316 0.81 19.78 -8.94
N LEU A 317 1.59 19.84 -10.03
CA LEU A 317 2.86 19.12 -10.12
C LEU A 317 3.88 19.62 -9.09
N THR A 318 3.94 20.93 -8.86
CA THR A 318 4.82 21.52 -7.85
C THR A 318 4.46 21.01 -6.45
N THR A 319 3.17 21.00 -6.10
CA THR A 319 2.72 20.46 -4.82
C THR A 319 2.98 18.95 -4.70
N ALA A 320 2.74 18.17 -5.76
CA ALA A 320 3.05 16.74 -5.78
C ALA A 320 4.55 16.49 -5.53
N GLN A 321 5.41 17.26 -6.19
CA GLN A 321 6.87 17.17 -6.07
C GLN A 321 7.36 17.47 -4.64
N GLN A 322 6.77 18.48 -3.98
CA GLN A 322 7.05 18.80 -2.58
C GLN A 322 6.57 17.69 -1.63
N LEU A 323 5.38 17.14 -1.83
CA LEU A 323 4.86 16.06 -0.98
C LEU A 323 5.68 14.77 -1.14
N TYR A 324 6.12 14.44 -2.35
CA TYR A 324 7.05 13.32 -2.56
C TYR A 324 8.39 13.55 -1.84
N LEU A 325 8.89 14.79 -1.81
CA LEU A 325 10.09 15.13 -1.04
C LEU A 325 9.86 15.00 0.47
N VAL A 326 8.73 15.46 1.00
CA VAL A 326 8.35 15.29 2.41
C VAL A 326 8.25 13.82 2.80
N TRP A 327 7.70 12.98 1.93
CA TRP A 327 7.67 11.53 2.14
C TRP A 327 9.08 10.90 2.09
N GLY A 328 10.01 11.50 1.34
CA GLY A 328 11.37 10.97 1.11
C GLY A 328 11.52 10.20 -0.21
N ALA A 329 10.55 10.27 -1.11
CA ALA A 329 10.61 9.65 -2.44
C ALA A 329 11.41 10.51 -3.44
N GLU A 330 12.71 10.67 -3.16
CA GLU A 330 13.64 11.52 -3.91
C GLU A 330 13.71 11.19 -5.41
N ALA A 331 13.67 9.91 -5.78
CA ALA A 331 13.68 9.49 -7.19
C ALA A 331 12.45 10.04 -7.93
N LYS A 332 11.27 9.94 -7.31
CA LYS A 332 10.03 10.43 -7.91
C LYS A 332 9.98 11.95 -7.92
N SER A 333 10.42 12.61 -6.84
CA SER A 333 10.55 14.07 -6.79
C SER A 333 11.47 14.60 -7.90
N SER A 334 12.60 13.93 -8.14
CA SER A 334 13.55 14.25 -9.22
C SER A 334 12.94 14.04 -10.61
N GLN A 335 12.13 12.98 -10.81
CA GLN A 335 11.40 12.77 -12.06
C GLN A 335 10.44 13.93 -12.36
N LEU A 336 9.66 14.36 -11.36
CA LEU A 336 8.74 15.49 -11.51
C LEU A 336 9.47 16.83 -11.71
N GLN A 337 10.60 17.04 -11.03
CA GLN A 337 11.41 18.24 -11.21
C GLN A 337 11.89 18.39 -12.66
N LYS A 338 12.32 17.30 -13.30
CA LYS A 338 12.68 17.29 -14.73
C LYS A 338 11.48 17.67 -15.60
N GLN A 339 10.30 17.13 -15.33
CA GLN A 339 9.08 17.49 -16.06
C GLN A 339 8.72 18.98 -15.90
N LEU A 340 8.76 19.49 -14.66
CA LEU A 340 8.51 20.91 -14.35
C LEU A 340 9.49 21.84 -15.08
N SER A 341 10.77 21.47 -15.16
CA SER A 341 11.78 22.29 -15.86
C SER A 341 11.49 22.44 -17.36
N VAL A 342 10.91 21.41 -17.99
CA VAL A 342 10.51 21.44 -19.41
C VAL A 342 9.26 22.27 -19.63
N MET A 343 8.33 22.33 -18.65
CA MET A 343 7.10 23.11 -18.77
C MET A 343 7.30 24.62 -18.61
N VAL A 344 8.36 25.05 -17.91
CA VAL A 344 8.66 26.47 -17.63
C VAL A 344 9.67 27.05 -18.63
N SER A 345 10.32 26.19 -19.42
CA SER A 345 11.22 26.58 -20.52
C SER A 345 10.42 26.88 -21.79
#